data_AF-A0A0B6YJ37-F1
#
_entry.id   AF-A0A0B6YJ37-F1
#
_cell.length_a   1.000
_cell.length_b   1.000
_cell.length_c   1.000
_cell.angle_alpha   90.00
_cell.angle_beta   90.00
_cell.angle_gamma   90.00
#
_symmetry.space_group_name_H-M   'P 1'
#
loop_
_entity.id
_entity.type
_entity.pdbx_description
1 polymer ?
#
loop_
_entity_poly.entity_id
_entity_poly.type
_entity_poly.pdbx_seq_one_letter_code
_entity_poly.pdbx_strand_id
1 'polypeptide(L)'
;RRRVDPSKSFSSMSHVSGNVFGDEPLRITVKLEEPFVQRKAEKGFEAGHPEFEGFLIDILMEMVKLLGFKYKISEVPDHKFGSLKPDGWTGMIRQLV
;
A
#
# COMPACT_ATOMS: atom_id res chain seq x y z
N ARG A 1 -25.58 19.61 -1.57
CA ARG A 1 -24.39 18.74 -1.41
C ARG A 1 -23.79 18.53 -2.80
N ARG A 2 -22.53 18.91 -3.03
CA ARG A 2 -21.90 18.80 -4.36
C ARG A 2 -21.49 17.34 -4.58
N ARG A 3 -21.99 16.72 -5.66
CA ARG A 3 -21.49 15.40 -6.10
C ARG A 3 -20.04 15.61 -6.52
N VAL A 4 -19.13 14.83 -5.95
CA VAL A 4 -17.74 14.81 -6.40
C VAL A 4 -17.70 13.90 -7.62
N ASP A 5 -17.29 14.46 -8.75
CA ASP A 5 -17.12 13.68 -9.96
C ASP A 5 -15.86 12.80 -9.85
N PRO A 6 -15.90 11.55 -10.35
CA PRO A 6 -14.75 10.67 -10.30
C PRO A 6 -13.54 11.26 -11.03
N SER A 7 -12.33 10.95 -10.55
CA SER A 7 -11.10 11.37 -11.22
C SER A 7 -10.96 10.68 -12.58
N LYS A 8 -10.23 11.32 -13.52
CA LYS A 8 -9.96 10.75 -14.85
C LYS A 8 -9.33 9.35 -14.76
N SER A 9 -8.49 9.11 -13.76
CA SER A 9 -7.89 7.81 -13.49
C SER A 9 -8.94 6.76 -13.12
N PHE A 10 -9.93 7.12 -12.30
CA PHE A 10 -11.02 6.22 -11.93
C PHE A 10 -11.92 5.87 -13.12
N SER A 11 -12.26 6.85 -13.95
CA SER A 11 -13.05 6.61 -15.17
C SER A 11 -12.31 5.74 -16.20
N SER A 12 -10.99 5.85 -16.26
CA SER A 12 -10.17 4.95 -17.10
C SER A 12 -10.16 3.52 -16.55
N MET A 13 -10.16 3.34 -15.22
CA MET A 13 -10.17 2.02 -14.60
C MET A 13 -11.51 1.30 -14.75
N SER A 14 -12.64 2.01 -14.75
CA SER A 14 -13.97 1.38 -14.84
C SER A 14 -14.25 0.69 -16.19
N HIS A 15 -13.44 0.95 -17.22
CA HIS A 15 -13.55 0.31 -18.54
C HIS A 15 -12.61 -0.89 -18.71
N VAL A 16 -11.69 -1.16 -17.78
CA VAL A 16 -10.77 -2.29 -17.90
C VAL A 16 -11.36 -3.49 -17.17
N SER A 17 -11.98 -4.40 -17.93
CA SER A 17 -12.35 -5.72 -17.42
C SER A 17 -11.10 -6.58 -17.28
N GLY A 18 -10.54 -6.67 -16.08
CA GLY A 18 -9.38 -7.51 -15.78
C GLY A 18 -8.46 -6.91 -14.71
N ASN A 19 -7.51 -7.70 -14.22
CA ASN A 19 -6.46 -7.21 -13.33
C ASN A 19 -5.56 -6.21 -14.09
N VAL A 20 -5.77 -4.92 -13.85
CA VAL A 20 -4.97 -3.81 -14.44
C VAL A 20 -3.52 -3.78 -13.96
N PHE A 21 -3.19 -4.51 -12.90
CA PHE A 21 -1.87 -4.51 -12.27
C PHE A 21 -0.96 -5.65 -12.76
N GLY A 22 -1.48 -6.53 -13.63
CA GLY A 22 -0.74 -7.71 -14.09
C GLY A 22 -0.45 -8.72 -12.97
N ASP A 23 0.33 -9.76 -13.29
CA ASP A 23 0.61 -10.85 -12.33
C ASP A 23 1.75 -10.53 -11.34
N GLU A 24 2.53 -9.47 -11.60
CA GLU A 24 3.62 -9.06 -10.73
C GLU A 24 3.07 -8.41 -9.45
N PRO A 25 3.50 -8.85 -8.26
CA PRO A 25 3.05 -8.24 -7.02
C PRO A 25 3.51 -6.78 -6.88
N LEU A 26 2.58 -5.88 -6.57
CA LEU A 26 2.89 -4.49 -6.25
C LEU A 26 3.77 -4.41 -5.00
N ARG A 27 4.84 -3.60 -5.08
CA ARG A 27 5.67 -3.30 -3.91
C ARG A 27 5.01 -2.21 -3.07
N ILE A 28 4.75 -2.50 -1.81
CA ILE A 28 4.15 -1.57 -0.86
C ILE A 28 5.14 -1.34 0.28
N THR A 29 5.54 -0.08 0.46
CA THR A 29 6.37 0.33 1.60
C THR A 29 5.50 1.01 2.65
N VAL A 30 5.65 0.62 3.91
CA VAL A 30 4.97 1.22 5.05
C VAL A 30 5.95 1.72 6.10
N LYS A 31 5.50 2.66 6.94
CA LYS A 31 6.18 3.03 8.19
C LYS A 31 5.30 2.62 9.35
N LEU A 32 5.88 2.05 10.40
CA LEU A 32 5.15 1.75 11.63
C LEU A 32 4.71 3.04 12.32
N GLU A 33 3.41 3.13 12.57
CA GLU A 33 2.74 4.25 13.22
C GLU A 33 1.35 3.80 13.67
N GLU A 34 1.18 3.56 14.97
CA GLU A 34 -0.13 3.21 15.53
C GLU A 34 -1.09 4.41 15.43
N PRO A 35 -2.37 4.21 15.11
CA PRO A 35 -3.07 2.93 14.87
C PRO A 35 -3.14 2.55 13.37
N PHE A 36 -2.30 3.17 12.53
CA PHE A 36 -2.36 3.04 11.07
C PHE A 36 -1.69 1.77 10.56
N VAL A 37 -0.47 1.51 11.02
CA VAL A 37 0.32 0.31 10.68
C VAL A 37 1.14 -0.09 11.90
N GLN A 38 0.94 -1.32 12.36
CA GLN A 38 1.69 -1.92 13.47
C GLN A 38 1.99 -3.39 13.16
N ARG A 39 2.98 -3.96 13.86
CA ARG A 39 3.29 -5.39 13.73
C ARG A 39 2.29 -6.18 14.56
N LYS A 40 1.79 -7.29 14.03
CA LYS A 40 0.94 -8.20 14.81
C LYS A 40 1.68 -8.72 16.03
N ALA A 41 1.01 -8.73 17.19
CA ALA A 41 1.58 -9.21 18.45
C ALA A 41 1.79 -10.74 18.47
N GLU A 42 0.93 -11.48 17.77
CA GLU A 42 0.98 -12.94 17.75
C GLU A 42 1.83 -13.44 16.57
N LYS A 43 2.90 -14.18 16.90
CA LYS A 43 3.73 -14.93 15.94
C LYS A 43 3.01 -16.19 15.41
N GLY A 44 1.73 -16.07 15.06
CA GLY A 44 1.06 -17.07 14.24
C GLY A 44 1.52 -16.88 12.80
N PHE A 45 2.59 -17.56 12.40
CA PHE A 45 3.01 -17.62 11.00
C PHE A 45 2.01 -18.50 10.23
N GLU A 46 0.77 -18.04 10.11
CA GLU A 46 -0.19 -18.63 9.19
C GLU A 46 0.18 -18.13 7.79
N ALA A 47 0.68 -19.05 6.96
CA ALA A 47 1.05 -18.77 5.59
C ALA A 47 -0.15 -18.16 4.84
N GLY A 48 -0.07 -16.86 4.57
CA GLY A 48 -1.15 -16.10 3.91
C GLY A 48 -1.68 -14.91 4.72
N HIS A 49 -1.35 -14.79 6.01
CA HIS A 49 -1.77 -13.63 6.82
C HIS A 49 -0.73 -12.49 6.77
N PRO A 50 -1.18 -11.21 6.62
CA PRO A 50 -0.26 -10.07 6.65
C PRO A 50 0.46 -9.97 8.00
N GLU A 51 1.76 -9.72 7.97
CA GLU A 51 2.63 -9.48 9.15
C GLU A 51 2.30 -8.16 9.89
N PHE A 52 1.55 -7.29 9.21
CA PHE A 52 1.13 -5.98 9.70
C PHE A 52 -0.38 -5.96 9.94
N GLU A 53 -0.82 -5.09 10.85
CA GLU A 53 -2.22 -4.77 11.11
C GLU A 53 -2.38 -3.25 11.31
N GLY A 54 -3.62 -2.78 11.41
CA GLY A 54 -3.95 -1.37 11.59
C GLY A 54 -4.83 -0.82 10.46
N PHE A 55 -5.31 0.41 10.64
CA PHE A 55 -6.31 1.01 9.78
C PHE A 55 -5.92 1.04 8.29
N LEU A 56 -4.64 1.31 7.97
CA LEU A 56 -4.17 1.32 6.57
C LEU A 56 -4.03 -0.08 5.99
N ILE A 57 -3.81 -1.09 6.82
CA ILE A 57 -3.76 -2.49 6.38
C ILE A 57 -5.17 -2.97 6.03
N ASP A 58 -6.19 -2.60 6.81
CA ASP A 58 -7.58 -2.91 6.50
C ASP A 58 -8.02 -2.32 5.16
N ILE A 59 -7.68 -1.04 4.91
CA ILE A 59 -7.93 -0.40 3.62
C ILE A 59 -7.21 -1.14 2.48
N LEU A 60 -5.94 -1.49 2.67
CA LEU A 60 -5.17 -2.23 1.67
C LEU A 60 -5.84 -3.57 1.32
N MET A 61 -6.29 -4.33 2.32
CA MET A 61 -6.99 -5.59 2.10
C MET A 61 -8.29 -5.41 1.31
N GLU A 62 -9.07 -4.36 1.59
CA GLU A 62 -10.28 -4.04 0.80
C GLU A 62 -9.93 -3.63 -0.63
N MET A 63 -8.85 -2.87 -0.85
CA MET A 63 -8.38 -2.54 -2.20
C MET A 63 -7.98 -3.80 -2.98
N VAL A 64 -7.30 -4.76 -2.33
CA VAL A 64 -6.93 -6.04 -2.93
C VAL A 64 -8.16 -6.85 -3.32
N LYS A 65 -9.18 -6.92 -2.46
CA LYS A 65 -10.46 -7.61 -2.77
C LYS A 65 -11.19 -6.95 -3.94
N LEU A 66 -11.23 -5.62 -3.99
CA LEU A 66 -11.94 -4.86 -5.02
C LEU A 66 -11.25 -4.89 -6.38
N LEU A 67 -9.92 -4.88 -6.39
CA LEU A 67 -9.11 -4.67 -7.60
C LEU A 67 -8.36 -5.93 -8.07
N GLY A 68 -8.23 -6.96 -7.22
CA GLY A 68 -7.65 -8.24 -7.58
C GLY A 68 -6.13 -8.26 -7.79
N PHE A 69 -5.39 -7.26 -7.29
CA PHE A 69 -3.93 -7.24 -7.41
C PHE A 69 -3.23 -8.05 -6.32
N LYS A 70 -2.02 -8.53 -6.62
CA LYS A 70 -1.10 -9.14 -5.65
C LYS A 70 -0.17 -8.07 -5.10
N TYR A 71 0.32 -8.23 -3.87
CA TYR A 71 1.28 -7.28 -3.29
C TYR A 71 2.34 -7.96 -2.42
N LYS A 72 3.46 -7.27 -2.23
CA LYS A 72 4.48 -7.53 -1.21
C LYS A 72 4.64 -6.27 -0.38
N ILE A 73 4.45 -6.39 0.93
CA ILE A 73 4.53 -5.28 1.88
C ILE A 73 5.81 -5.37 2.70
N SER A 74 6.50 -4.24 2.90
CA SER A 74 7.69 -4.15 3.74
C SER A 74 7.77 -2.81 4.48
N GLU A 75 8.41 -2.82 5.65
CA GLU A 75 8.69 -1.59 6.38
C GLU A 75 9.82 -0.80 5.68
N VAL A 76 9.74 0.54 5.71
CA VAL A 76 10.80 1.41 5.20
C VAL A 76 12.09 1.22 6.02
N PRO A 77 13.25 1.00 5.38
CA PRO A 77 14.49 0.66 6.10
C PRO A 77 14.99 1.71 7.09
N ASP A 78 14.77 3.00 6.81
CA ASP A 78 15.23 4.11 7.66
C ASP A 78 14.14 4.65 8.60
N HIS A 79 12.95 4.04 8.61
CA HIS A 79 11.77 4.42 9.40
C HIS A 79 11.28 5.87 9.18
N LYS A 80 11.62 6.49 8.05
CA LYS A 80 11.25 7.89 7.74
C LYS A 80 10.26 7.98 6.59
N PHE A 81 9.41 9.01 6.64
CA PHE A 81 8.55 9.37 5.51
C PHE A 81 9.36 9.71 4.26
N GLY A 82 10.35 10.57 4.43
CA GLY A 82 11.23 11.01 3.36
C GLY A 82 11.50 12.49 3.44
N SER A 83 12.69 12.89 3.01
CA SER A 83 13.10 14.28 2.89
C SER A 83 14.02 14.40 1.69
N LEU A 84 13.97 15.53 1.01
CA LEU A 84 14.89 15.80 -0.08
C LEU A 84 16.25 16.18 0.51
N LYS A 85 17.26 15.37 0.22
CA LYS A 85 18.65 15.61 0.57
C LYS A 85 19.49 15.87 -0.69
N PRO A 86 20.75 16.33 -0.56
CA PRO A 86 21.63 16.52 -1.71
C PRO A 86 21.83 15.26 -2.57
N ASP A 87 21.72 14.07 -1.98
CA ASP A 87 21.81 12.76 -2.63
C ASP A 87 20.46 12.20 -3.12
N GLY A 88 19.39 13.01 -3.05
CA GLY A 88 18.04 12.67 -3.49
C GLY A 88 17.05 12.46 -2.35
N TRP A 89 15.91 11.85 -2.67
CA TRP A 89 14.88 11.54 -1.67
C TRP A 89 15.34 10.42 -0.73
N THR A 90 14.94 10.52 0.54
CA THR A 90 15.08 9.46 1.56
C THR A 90 13.73 8.83 1.91
N GLY A 91 13.71 7.92 2.89
CA GLY A 91 12.47 7.39 3.45
C GLY A 91 11.62 6.59 2.47
N MET A 92 10.32 6.55 2.75
CA MET A 92 9.33 5.92 1.88
C MET A 92 9.33 6.52 0.47
N ILE A 93 9.59 7.83 0.32
CA ILE A 93 9.66 8.48 -0.99
C ILE A 93 10.77 7.86 -1.86
N ARG A 94 11.93 7.53 -1.26
CA ARG A 94 13.04 6.87 -1.98
C ARG A 94 12.67 5.47 -2.49
N GLN A 95 11.72 4.79 -1.87
CA GLN A 95 11.30 3.44 -2.28
C GLN A 95 10.40 3.45 -3.53
N LEU A 96 9.95 4.63 -3.96
CA LEU A 96 9.05 4.80 -5.11
C LEU A 96 9.77 5.16 -6.41
N VAL A 97 11.08 5.42 -6.35
CA VAL A 97 11.91 5.83 -7.50
C VAL A 97 12.76 4.70 -8.06
#